data_AF-A0A7Y9XX23-F1
#
_entry.id   AF-A0A7Y9XX23-F1
#
_cell.length_a   1.000
_cell.length_b   1.000
_cell.length_c   1.000
_cell.angle_alpha   90.00
_cell.angle_beta   90.00
_cell.angle_gamma   90.00
#
_symmetry.space_group_name_H-M   'P 1'
#
loop_
_entity.id
_entity.type
_entity.pdbx_description
1 polymer ?
#
loop_
_entity_poly.entity_id
_entity_poly.type
_entity_poly.pdbx_seq_one_letter_code
_entity_poly.pdbx_strand_id
1 'polypeptide(L)' 'MSNKFQKGQWVEWNWGNGSAKGKISDRFEEEVTRKLGGSEITRKGSEDNPAYLIEQEDGDKVLKLGSELKDA' A
#
# COMPACT_ATOMS: atom_id res chain seq x y z
N MET A 1 1.97 9.20 17.26
CA MET A 1 0.69 8.91 16.59
C MET A 1 1.02 8.20 15.30
N SER A 2 0.39 7.06 15.06
CA SER A 2 0.87 5.95 14.23
C SER A 2 0.85 6.22 12.72
N ASN A 3 1.67 7.16 12.25
CA ASN A 3 1.90 7.45 10.83
C ASN A 3 2.93 6.48 10.24
N LYS A 4 2.51 5.22 10.10
CA LYS A 4 3.40 4.04 10.08
C LYS A 4 4.49 4.02 9.03
N PHE A 5 4.21 4.39 7.78
CA PHE A 5 5.16 4.19 6.69
C PHE A 5 5.34 5.44 5.82
N GLN A 6 6.53 5.59 5.25
CA GLN A 6 6.94 6.75 4.48
C GLN A 6 7.20 6.42 3.01
N LYS A 7 7.09 7.43 2.14
CA LYS A 7 7.46 7.29 0.73
C LYS A 7 8.90 6.81 0.61
N GLY A 8 9.10 5.79 -0.20
CA GLY A 8 10.38 5.14 -0.43
C GLY A 8 10.75 4.03 0.57
N GLN A 9 9.94 3.80 1.60
CA GLN A 9 10.12 2.69 2.53
C GLN A 9 9.70 1.37 1.88
N TRP A 10 10.43 0.30 2.19
CA TRP A 10 10.07 -1.06 1.81
C TRP A 10 9.12 -1.65 2.84
N VAL A 11 8.03 -2.24 2.35
CA VAL A 11 6.99 -2.86 3.16
C VAL A 11 6.60 -4.21 2.56
N GLU A 12 6.04 -5.06 3.41
CA GLU A 12 5.55 -6.38 3.04
C GLU A 12 4.11 -6.59 3.52
N TRP A 13 3.40 -7.49 2.85
CA TRP A 13 2.05 -7.88 3.21
C TRP A 13 1.82 -9.36 2.89
N ASN A 14 0.81 -9.95 3.53
CA ASN A 14 0.42 -11.32 3.24
C ASN A 14 -0.20 -11.42 1.84
N TRP A 15 0.28 -12.38 1.04
CA TRP A 15 -0.21 -12.66 -0.30
C TRP A 15 -0.26 -14.16 -0.57
N GLY A 16 -1.47 -14.72 -0.69
CA GLY A 16 -1.66 -16.16 -0.83
C GLY A 16 -1.07 -16.92 0.37
N ASN A 17 -0.17 -17.87 0.08
CA ASN A 17 0.55 -18.65 1.11
C ASN A 17 1.91 -18.02 1.52
N GLY A 18 2.27 -16.85 0.99
CA GLY A 18 3.54 -16.17 1.27
C GLY A 18 3.36 -14.71 1.63
N SER A 19 4.44 -13.95 1.54
CA SER A 19 4.43 -12.49 1.57
C SER A 19 4.82 -11.91 0.22
N ALA A 20 4.30 -10.73 -0.08
CA ALA A 20 4.76 -9.90 -1.17
C ALA A 20 5.43 -8.65 -0.58
N LYS A 21 6.39 -8.08 -1.30
CA LYS A 21 7.20 -6.95 -0.88
C LYS A 21 7.17 -5.86 -1.95
N GLY A 22 7.23 -4.61 -1.54
CA GLY A 22 7.26 -3.48 -2.45
C GLY A 22 7.64 -2.19 -1.75
N LYS A 23 7.87 -1.15 -2.55
CA LYS A 23 8.29 0.17 -2.11
C LYS A 23 7.12 1.14 -2.14
N ILE A 24 6.93 1.89 -1.06
CA ILE A 24 5.87 2.91 -1.01
C ILE A 24 6.18 4.01 -2.02
N SER A 25 5.27 4.17 -2.98
CA SER A 25 5.29 5.23 -3.98
C SER A 25 4.56 6.47 -3.49
N ASP A 26 3.37 6.30 -2.91
CA ASP A 26 2.55 7.41 -2.40
C ASP A 26 1.72 7.00 -1.18
N ARG A 27 1.23 8.00 -0.46
CA ARG A 27 0.42 7.89 0.77
C ARG A 27 -0.80 8.79 0.65
N PHE A 28 -1.94 8.31 1.10
CA PHE A 28 -3.22 9.01 1.07
C PHE A 28 -3.94 8.86 2.41
N GLU A 29 -4.32 9.98 3.02
CA GLU A 29 -5.04 10.03 4.30
C GLU A 29 -6.56 10.18 4.10
N GLU A 30 -7.03 9.85 2.90
CA GLU A 30 -8.43 9.93 2.47
C GLU A 30 -8.80 8.73 1.58
N GLU A 31 -10.08 8.63 1.22
CA GLU A 31 -10.53 7.62 0.26
C GLU A 31 -9.85 7.84 -1.09
N VAL A 32 -9.22 6.78 -1.59
CA VAL A 32 -8.48 6.82 -2.85
C VAL A 32 -8.87 5.64 -3.73
N THR A 33 -9.14 5.95 -5.00
CA THR A 33 -9.42 4.97 -6.05
C THR A 33 -8.30 5.01 -7.09
N ARG A 34 -7.81 3.84 -7.49
CA ARG A 34 -6.79 3.69 -8.53
C ARG A 34 -7.15 2.54 -9.46
N LYS A 35 -6.85 2.71 -10.75
CA LYS A 35 -6.95 1.64 -11.74
C LYS A 35 -5.64 0.85 -11.75
N LEU A 36 -5.69 -0.40 -11.31
CA LEU A 36 -4.53 -1.29 -11.15
C LEU A 36 -4.85 -2.65 -11.78
N GLY A 37 -3.95 -3.19 -12.62
CA GLY A 37 -4.17 -4.48 -13.28
C GLY A 37 -5.47 -4.57 -14.09
N GLY A 38 -5.95 -3.45 -14.63
CA GLY A 38 -7.20 -3.37 -15.39
C GLY A 38 -8.49 -3.23 -14.56
N SER A 39 -8.41 -3.25 -13.23
CA SER A 39 -9.55 -3.11 -12.31
C SER A 39 -9.44 -1.84 -11.46
N GLU A 40 -10.58 -1.29 -11.03
CA GLU A 40 -10.60 -0.19 -10.07
C GLU A 40 -10.54 -0.72 -8.64
N ILE A 41 -9.57 -0.23 -7.88
CA ILE A 41 -9.35 -0.58 -6.49
C ILE A 41 -9.52 0.68 -5.65
N THR A 42 -10.43 0.61 -4.68
CA THR A 42 -10.66 1.68 -3.71
C THR A 42 -10.16 1.26 -2.33
N ARG A 43 -9.51 2.19 -1.63
CA ARG A 43 -9.15 2.06 -0.22
C ARG A 43 -9.56 3.31 0.55
N LYS A 44 -10.12 3.10 1.73
CA LYS A 44 -10.57 4.16 2.63
C LYS A 44 -9.43 4.58 3.55
N GLY A 45 -8.51 5.36 3.02
CA GLY A 45 -7.43 5.93 3.81
C GLY A 45 -7.97 6.92 4.85
N SER A 46 -7.26 7.03 5.96
CA SER A 46 -7.47 8.04 7.01
C SER A 46 -6.13 8.43 7.63
N GLU A 47 -6.10 9.47 8.46
CA GLU A 47 -4.89 9.84 9.21
C GLU A 47 -4.35 8.68 10.08
N ASP A 48 -5.25 7.91 10.72
CA ASP A 48 -4.87 6.76 11.56
C ASP A 48 -4.53 5.49 10.77
N ASN A 49 -5.09 5.34 9.57
CA ASN A 49 -4.86 4.19 8.69
C ASN A 49 -4.75 4.64 7.22
N PRO A 50 -3.62 5.24 6.83
CA PRO A 50 -3.48 5.76 5.47
C PRO A 50 -3.53 4.63 4.43
N ALA A 51 -3.99 4.96 3.23
CA ALA A 51 -3.81 4.11 2.06
C ALA A 51 -2.45 4.40 1.41
N TYR A 52 -1.80 3.36 0.92
CA TYR A 52 -0.47 3.42 0.32
C TYR A 52 -0.50 2.80 -1.07
N LEU A 53 0.00 3.55 -2.05
CA LEU A 53 0.35 3.00 -3.35
C LEU A 53 1.76 2.43 -3.26
N ILE A 54 1.91 1.16 -3.57
CA ILE A 54 3.16 0.41 -3.42
C ILE A 54 3.54 -0.13 -4.79
N GLU A 55 4.81 0.05 -5.16
CA GLU A 55 5.40 -0.46 -6.41
C GLU A 55 6.27 -1.67 -6.09
N GLN A 56 6.01 -2.77 -6.79
CA GLN A 56 6.74 -4.03 -6.67
C GLN A 56 7.97 -4.02 -7.58
N GLU A 57 8.87 -4.99 -7.39
CA GLU A 57 10.11 -5.10 -8.17
C GLU A 57 9.87 -5.40 -9.66
N ASP A 58 8.74 -6.02 -10.00
CA ASP A 58 8.29 -6.27 -11.37
C ASP A 58 7.63 -5.04 -12.04
N GLY A 59 7.50 -3.92 -11.30
CA GLY A 59 6.89 -2.68 -11.76
C GLY A 59 5.38 -2.61 -11.54
N ASP A 60 4.74 -3.68 -11.06
CA ASP A 60 3.31 -3.67 -10.76
C ASP A 60 3.01 -2.84 -9.51
N LYS A 61 1.82 -2.23 -9.50
CA LYS A 61 1.37 -1.37 -8.40
C LYS A 61 0.18 -1.96 -7.69
N VAL A 62 0.21 -1.86 -6.37
CA VAL A 62 -0.88 -2.29 -5.48
C VAL A 62 -1.30 -1.15 -4.56
N LEU A 63 -2.57 -1.15 -4.16
CA LEU A 63 -3.14 -0.20 -3.21
C LEU A 63 -3.55 -0.93 -1.94
N LYS A 64 -2.96 -0.53 -0.80
CA LYS A 64 -3.11 -1.22 0.49
C LYS A 64 -3.30 -0.21 1.63
N LEU A 65 -4.02 -0.59 2.68
CA LEU A 65 -4.09 0.20 3.92
C LEU A 65 -2.87 -0.07 4.80
N GLY A 66 -2.47 0.89 5.62
CA GLY A 66 -1.38 0.74 6.59
C GLY A 66 -1.58 -0.41 7.57
N SER A 67 -2.81 -0.79 7.86
CA SER A 67 -3.17 -1.97 8.64
C SER A 67 -2.86 -3.30 7.96
N GLU A 68 -2.70 -3.33 6.63
CA GLU A 68 -2.36 -4.52 5.85
C GLU A 68 -0.84 -4.74 5.73
N LEU A 69 -0.04 -3.75 6.13
CA LEU A 69 1.40 -3.69 5.86
C LEU A 69 2.25 -3.94 7.11
N LYS A 70 3.46 -4.44 6.88
CA LYS A 70 4.54 -4.58 7.86
C LYS A 70 5.84 -4.04 7.26
N ASP A 71 6.78 -3.66 8.13
CA ASP A 71 8.17 -3.39 7.71
C ASP A 71 8.78 -4.67 7.12
N ALA A 72 9.48 -4.53 5.99
CA ALA A 72 10.03 -5.63 5.22
C ALA A 72 11.54 -5.83 5.39
#